data_AF-A0A7W2G312-F1
#
_entry.id   AF-A0A7W2G312-F1
#
_cell.length_a   1.000
_cell.length_b   1.000
_cell.length_c   1.000
_cell.angle_alpha   90.00
_cell.angle_beta   90.00
_cell.angle_gamma   90.00
#
_symmetry.space_group_name_H-M   'P 1'
#
loop_
_entity.id
_entity.type
_entity.pdbx_description
1 polymer ?
#
loop_
_entity_poly.entity_id
_entity_poly.type
_entity_poly.pdbx_seq_one_letter_code
_entity_poly.pdbx_strand_id
1 'polypeptide(L)'
;MTNIDIVGIHVHLRSQILHHNILYRYYEKIFELALFCKETMGWKLEFIDFGGGLGIAYSSLNDSPLDIQLLSDECEELFQRFKGKINARLIIETGRFLVCEAGQYVTHIVDIKESRGVKYLIVENGLNGFLRPSIAELLKDYTPEGSKLKASEPLFTTKDAFEFTILERKEPFLEKVSIVGNLCTSTDIMAKDIMLPKAALYFYISQYYWKILKER
;
A
#
# COMPACT_ATOMS: atom_id res chain seq x y z
N MET A 1 -4.54 15.20 38.16
CA MET A 1 -3.41 14.69 37.35
C MET A 1 -2.32 15.75 37.43
N THR A 2 -1.24 15.53 38.17
CA THR A 2 -0.20 16.56 38.40
C THR A 2 1.06 16.37 37.56
N ASN A 3 1.17 15.26 36.83
CA ASN A 3 2.37 14.86 36.08
C ASN A 3 2.08 14.59 34.59
N ILE A 4 0.97 15.11 34.07
CA ILE A 4 0.57 14.95 32.66
C ILE A 4 0.17 16.33 32.16
N ASP A 5 0.75 16.73 31.04
CA ASP A 5 0.33 17.92 30.28
C ASP A 5 -0.27 17.48 28.94
N ILE A 6 -1.42 18.04 28.60
CA ILE A 6 -2.15 17.70 27.36
C ILE A 6 -1.83 18.78 26.34
N VAL A 7 -0.83 18.51 25.50
CA VAL A 7 -0.27 19.47 24.55
C VAL A 7 -0.77 19.27 23.11
N GLY A 8 -1.63 18.29 22.85
CA GLY A 8 -2.09 18.02 21.49
C GLY A 8 -3.07 16.86 21.39
N ILE A 9 -3.54 16.65 20.17
CA ILE A 9 -4.34 15.47 19.80
C ILE A 9 -3.67 14.76 18.63
N HIS A 10 -3.79 13.43 18.63
CA HIS A 10 -3.37 12.58 17.52
C HIS A 10 -4.52 11.66 17.16
N VAL A 11 -4.84 11.62 15.88
CA VAL A 11 -5.87 10.74 15.34
C VAL A 11 -5.29 10.03 14.13
N HIS A 12 -5.48 8.71 14.07
CA HIS A 12 -5.23 7.93 12.86
C HIS A 12 -6.45 7.05 12.56
N LEU A 13 -7.21 7.40 11.52
CA LEU A 13 -8.43 6.68 11.16
C LEU A 13 -8.14 5.34 10.48
N ARG A 14 -7.36 5.38 9.39
CA ARG A 14 -7.11 4.22 8.52
C ARG A 14 -5.93 4.48 7.59
N SER A 15 -5.25 3.41 7.17
CA SER A 15 -4.30 3.41 6.05
C SER A 15 -5.00 3.27 4.69
N GLN A 16 -4.30 3.64 3.61
CA GLN A 16 -4.64 3.29 2.23
C GLN A 16 -5.99 3.87 1.74
N ILE A 17 -6.18 5.17 1.93
CA ILE A 17 -7.35 5.92 1.46
C ILE A 17 -7.01 6.55 0.11
N LEU A 18 -7.74 6.16 -0.93
CA LEU A 18 -7.57 6.65 -2.30
C LEU A 18 -8.54 7.77 -2.70
N HIS A 19 -9.53 8.06 -1.86
CA HIS A 19 -10.55 9.05 -2.16
C HIS A 19 -10.35 10.32 -1.33
N HIS A 20 -10.08 11.44 -2.01
CA HIS A 20 -9.83 12.74 -1.41
C HIS A 20 -10.97 13.16 -0.47
N ASN A 21 -12.23 12.97 -0.86
CA ASN A 21 -13.39 13.36 -0.07
C ASN A 21 -13.48 12.64 1.30
N ILE A 22 -12.95 11.41 1.41
CA ILE A 22 -12.86 10.69 2.68
C ILE A 22 -11.79 11.34 3.57
N LEU A 23 -10.63 11.69 3.00
CA LEU A 23 -9.56 12.38 3.72
C LEU A 23 -9.97 13.79 4.15
N TYR A 24 -10.63 14.56 3.28
CA TYR A 24 -11.18 15.87 3.60
C TYR A 24 -12.13 15.81 4.80
N ARG A 25 -13.14 14.93 4.77
CA ARG A 25 -14.08 14.77 5.88
C ARG A 25 -13.38 14.32 7.17
N TYR A 26 -12.38 13.47 7.03
CA TYR A 26 -11.58 13.02 8.16
C TYR A 26 -10.82 14.17 8.81
N TYR A 27 -10.13 15.01 8.02
CA TYR A 27 -9.41 16.18 8.51
C TYR A 27 -10.34 17.24 9.09
N GLU A 28 -11.50 17.47 8.47
CA GLU A 28 -12.54 18.36 9.01
C GLU A 28 -12.95 17.92 10.43
N LYS A 29 -13.20 16.62 10.64
CA LYS A 29 -13.59 16.09 11.95
C LYS A 29 -12.50 16.23 13.00
N ILE A 30 -11.23 16.14 12.61
CA ILE A 30 -10.10 16.37 13.52
C ILE A 30 -10.03 17.84 13.93
N PHE A 31 -10.20 18.78 12.99
CA PHE A 31 -10.26 20.20 13.32
C PHE A 31 -11.44 20.53 14.24
N GLU A 32 -12.62 19.95 14.01
CA GLU A 32 -13.78 20.09 14.90
C GLU A 32 -13.48 19.54 16.30
N LEU A 33 -12.83 18.38 16.40
CA LEU A 33 -12.41 17.80 17.68
C LEU A 33 -11.41 18.71 18.41
N ALA A 34 -10.42 19.26 17.70
CA ALA A 34 -9.45 20.19 18.28
C ALA A 34 -10.11 21.46 18.81
N LEU A 35 -11.10 21.99 18.08
CA LEU A 35 -11.87 23.15 18.52
C LEU A 35 -12.69 22.82 19.77
N PHE A 36 -13.35 21.66 19.79
CA PHE A 36 -14.08 21.18 20.97
C PHE A 36 -13.17 21.05 22.20
N CYS A 37 -11.99 20.44 22.05
CA CYS A 37 -11.00 20.33 23.12
C CYS A 37 -10.57 21.70 23.65
N LYS A 38 -10.35 22.68 22.77
CA LYS A 38 -10.00 24.03 23.16
C LYS A 38 -11.15 24.73 23.91
N GLU A 39 -12.35 24.73 23.35
CA GLU A 39 -13.48 25.52 23.86
C GLU A 39 -14.12 24.92 25.11
N THR A 40 -14.24 23.59 25.16
CA THR A 40 -14.94 22.89 26.25
C THR A 40 -13.99 22.51 27.38
N MET A 41 -12.78 22.06 27.04
CA MET A 41 -11.81 21.57 28.03
C MET A 41 -10.77 22.61 28.43
N GLY A 42 -10.68 23.73 27.71
CA GLY A 42 -9.67 24.77 27.94
C GLY A 42 -8.25 24.34 27.56
N TRP A 43 -8.10 23.30 26.74
CA TRP A 43 -6.79 22.77 26.37
C TRP A 43 -6.03 23.72 25.45
N LYS A 44 -4.75 23.94 25.74
CA LYS A 44 -3.82 24.69 24.89
C LYS A 44 -3.09 23.70 23.99
N LEU A 45 -3.67 23.43 22.82
CA LEU A 45 -3.07 22.51 21.86
C LEU A 45 -1.86 23.15 21.17
N GLU A 46 -0.68 22.58 21.37
CA GLU A 46 0.54 22.92 20.65
C GLU A 46 0.59 22.24 19.27
N PHE A 47 -0.03 21.06 19.13
CA PHE A 47 -0.14 20.37 17.86
C PHE A 47 -1.48 19.66 17.65
N ILE A 48 -1.79 19.45 16.38
CA ILE A 48 -2.84 18.55 15.89
C ILE A 48 -2.17 17.61 14.89
N ASP A 49 -2.19 16.33 15.20
CA ASP A 49 -1.68 15.29 14.32
C ASP A 49 -2.84 14.53 13.68
N PHE A 50 -2.89 14.62 12.35
CA PHE A 50 -3.93 14.02 11.51
C PHE A 50 -3.63 12.55 11.17
N GLY A 51 -2.47 12.05 11.62
CA GLY A 51 -1.96 10.73 11.33
C GLY A 51 -1.63 10.56 9.86
N GLY A 52 -1.46 9.30 9.46
CA GLY A 52 -1.35 8.93 8.05
C GLY A 52 -2.70 8.69 7.39
N GLY A 53 -2.66 8.08 6.20
CA GLY A 53 -3.87 7.57 5.55
C GLY A 53 -3.86 7.69 4.04
N LEU A 54 -3.03 8.58 3.48
CA LEU A 54 -2.83 8.68 2.04
C LEU A 54 -2.44 7.32 1.46
N GLY A 55 -3.23 6.84 0.50
CA GLY A 55 -3.00 5.59 -0.21
C GLY A 55 -2.31 5.78 -1.55
N ILE A 56 -1.82 4.68 -2.11
CA ILE A 56 -1.31 4.60 -3.48
C ILE A 56 -2.11 3.59 -4.30
N ALA A 57 -2.35 3.81 -5.59
CA ALA A 57 -3.03 2.79 -6.39
C ALA A 57 -2.10 1.58 -6.58
N TYR A 58 -2.46 0.42 -6.03
CA TYR A 58 -1.69 -0.82 -6.21
C TYR A 58 -2.19 -1.62 -7.41
N SER A 59 -3.49 -1.54 -7.71
CA SER A 59 -4.10 -2.18 -8.87
C SER A 59 -4.30 -1.18 -10.00
N SER A 60 -3.76 -1.47 -11.18
CA SER A 60 -4.04 -0.72 -12.40
C SER A 60 -5.48 -0.92 -12.93
N LEU A 61 -6.19 -1.94 -12.45
CA LEU A 61 -7.53 -2.30 -12.91
C LEU A 61 -8.64 -1.80 -11.98
N ASN A 62 -8.36 -1.76 -10.68
CA ASN A 62 -9.36 -1.57 -9.63
C ASN A 62 -9.16 -0.29 -8.82
N ASP A 63 -7.95 0.28 -8.80
CA ASP A 63 -7.65 1.49 -8.05
C ASP A 63 -7.62 2.71 -8.97
N SER A 64 -8.05 3.85 -8.43
CA SER A 64 -7.76 5.16 -9.01
C SER A 64 -6.73 5.87 -8.11
N PRO A 65 -5.70 6.51 -8.69
CA PRO A 65 -4.74 7.29 -7.91
C PRO A 65 -5.43 8.35 -7.05
N LEU A 66 -4.92 8.58 -5.84
CA LEU A 66 -5.39 9.67 -4.99
C LEU A 66 -5.14 11.02 -5.71
N ASP A 67 -6.20 11.79 -5.91
CA ASP A 67 -6.09 13.14 -6.45
C ASP A 67 -5.55 14.10 -5.37
N ILE A 68 -4.23 14.27 -5.37
CA ILE A 68 -3.53 15.14 -4.42
C ILE A 68 -3.82 16.61 -4.67
N GLN A 69 -4.02 17.02 -5.92
CA GLN A 69 -4.30 18.41 -6.22
C GLN A 69 -5.66 18.80 -5.65
N LEU A 70 -6.68 17.98 -5.91
CA LEU A 70 -8.02 18.21 -5.37
C LEU A 70 -8.03 18.15 -3.84
N LEU A 71 -7.33 17.18 -3.23
CA LEU A 71 -7.19 17.13 -1.77
C LEU A 71 -6.50 18.38 -1.22
N SER A 72 -5.49 18.91 -1.90
CA SER A 72 -4.78 20.13 -1.49
C SER A 72 -5.70 21.34 -1.52
N ASP A 73 -6.49 21.50 -2.59
CA ASP A 73 -7.44 22.61 -2.74
C ASP A 73 -8.51 22.56 -1.63
N GLU A 74 -9.06 21.37 -1.36
CA GLU A 74 -10.00 21.14 -0.26
C GLU A 74 -9.38 21.39 1.13
N CYS A 75 -8.11 21.05 1.32
CA CYS A 75 -7.40 21.29 2.58
C CYS A 75 -7.13 22.78 2.83
N GLU A 76 -6.90 23.56 1.78
CA GLU A 76 -6.74 25.02 1.89
C GLU A 76 -8.02 25.66 2.42
N GLU A 77 -9.19 25.23 1.93
CA GLU A 77 -10.49 25.70 2.44
C GLU A 77 -10.66 25.38 3.93
N LEU A 78 -10.32 24.16 4.37
CA LEU A 78 -10.34 23.80 5.79
C LEU A 78 -9.38 24.68 6.60
N PHE A 79 -8.16 24.86 6.12
CA PHE A 79 -7.17 25.68 6.80
C PHE A 79 -7.70 27.11 7.00
N GLN A 80 -8.24 27.74 5.96
CA GLN A 80 -8.81 29.09 6.08
C GLN A 80 -10.00 29.14 7.05
N ARG A 81 -10.86 28.11 7.08
CA ARG A 81 -12.01 28.04 8.01
C ARG A 81 -11.59 27.95 9.47
N PHE A 82 -10.46 27.32 9.78
CA PHE A 82 -9.95 27.13 11.15
C PHE A 82 -8.82 28.09 11.55
N LYS A 83 -8.26 28.83 10.59
CA LYS A 83 -7.25 29.85 10.80
C LYS A 83 -7.72 30.88 11.84
N GLY A 84 -6.86 31.16 12.83
CA GLY A 84 -7.17 32.08 13.93
C GLY A 84 -8.05 31.48 15.04
N LYS A 85 -8.76 30.37 14.79
CA LYS A 85 -9.51 29.64 15.82
C LYS A 85 -8.63 28.66 16.57
N ILE A 86 -7.69 28.01 15.87
CA ILE A 86 -6.71 27.11 16.46
C ILE A 86 -5.32 27.57 16.02
N ASN A 87 -4.39 27.68 16.98
CA ASN A 87 -3.00 28.03 16.74
C ASN A 87 -2.12 26.88 17.22
N ALA A 88 -2.09 25.81 16.43
CA ALA A 88 -1.37 24.58 16.71
C ALA A 88 -0.59 24.16 15.45
N ARG A 89 0.54 23.48 15.64
CA ARG A 89 1.27 22.85 14.54
C ARG A 89 0.46 21.70 13.96
N LEU A 90 0.27 21.69 12.64
CA LEU A 90 -0.42 20.61 11.93
C LEU A 90 0.60 19.56 11.48
N ILE A 91 0.31 18.28 11.73
CA ILE A 91 1.22 17.16 11.43
C ILE A 91 0.46 16.10 10.61
N ILE A 92 1.13 15.54 9.60
CA ILE A 92 0.65 14.39 8.81
C ILE A 92 1.75 13.33 8.82
N GLU A 93 1.40 12.09 9.14
CA GLU A 93 2.34 10.96 9.28
C GLU A 93 2.30 10.06 8.03
N THR A 94 2.80 10.57 6.90
CA THR A 94 2.77 9.81 5.65
C THR A 94 4.03 8.94 5.46
N GLY A 95 3.84 7.63 5.39
CA GLY A 95 4.88 6.66 5.08
C GLY A 95 4.73 6.12 3.66
N ARG A 96 3.80 5.16 3.50
CA ARG A 96 3.54 4.43 2.23
C ARG A 96 3.44 5.35 1.02
N PHE A 97 2.68 6.44 1.13
CA PHE A 97 2.46 7.36 0.02
C PHE A 97 3.77 8.03 -0.45
N LEU A 98 4.72 8.30 0.45
CA LEU A 98 6.00 8.90 0.07
C LEU A 98 6.99 7.90 -0.54
N VAL A 99 7.05 6.67 -0.03
CA VAL A 99 8.18 5.76 -0.32
C VAL A 99 7.81 4.54 -1.15
N CYS A 100 6.53 4.17 -1.25
CA CYS A 100 6.16 2.89 -1.85
C CYS A 100 6.47 2.82 -3.34
N GLU A 101 6.29 3.92 -4.08
CA GLU A 101 6.56 3.99 -5.52
C GLU A 101 8.06 4.07 -5.84
N ALA A 102 8.88 4.45 -4.87
CA ALA A 102 10.34 4.51 -5.03
C ALA A 102 11.02 3.12 -4.88
N GLY A 103 10.27 2.10 -4.43
CA GLY A 103 10.80 0.77 -4.15
C GLY A 103 10.48 -0.24 -5.25
N GLN A 104 11.45 -1.09 -5.56
CA GLN A 104 11.25 -2.34 -6.29
C GLN A 104 11.87 -3.47 -5.50
N TYR A 105 11.21 -4.63 -5.49
CA TYR A 105 11.79 -5.84 -4.92
C TYR A 105 12.33 -6.70 -6.05
N VAL A 106 13.64 -6.98 -6.01
CA VAL A 106 14.35 -7.74 -7.04
C VAL A 106 14.98 -8.97 -6.41
N THR A 107 14.72 -10.14 -6.98
CA THR A 107 15.21 -11.43 -6.51
C THR A 107 15.55 -12.32 -7.70
N HIS A 108 16.51 -13.24 -7.57
CA HIS A 108 16.93 -14.09 -8.69
C HIS A 108 16.28 -15.47 -8.65
N ILE A 109 16.10 -16.06 -9.83
CA ILE A 109 15.60 -17.43 -10.02
C ILE A 109 16.75 -18.40 -9.75
N VAL A 110 16.59 -19.21 -8.70
CA VAL A 110 17.57 -20.22 -8.27
C VAL A 110 17.30 -21.61 -8.85
N ASP A 111 16.04 -21.89 -9.18
CA ASP A 111 15.64 -23.18 -9.78
C ASP A 111 14.36 -23.01 -10.63
N ILE A 112 14.21 -23.88 -11.63
CA ILE A 112 13.01 -23.97 -12.46
C ILE A 112 12.62 -25.43 -12.55
N LYS A 113 11.42 -25.76 -12.08
CA LYS A 113 10.90 -27.13 -12.13
C LYS A 113 9.52 -27.19 -12.74
N GLU A 114 9.22 -28.31 -13.36
CA GLU A 114 7.87 -28.66 -13.76
C GLU A 114 7.34 -29.75 -12.84
N SER A 115 6.14 -29.54 -12.30
CA SER A 115 5.50 -30.52 -11.42
C SER A 115 4.01 -30.53 -11.70
N ARG A 116 3.48 -31.70 -12.05
CA ARG A 116 2.06 -31.91 -12.36
C ARG A 116 1.53 -30.95 -13.43
N GLY A 117 2.35 -30.65 -14.44
CA GLY A 117 2.02 -29.72 -15.53
C GLY A 117 2.05 -28.24 -15.15
N VAL A 118 2.51 -27.89 -13.94
CA VAL A 118 2.74 -26.50 -13.53
C VAL A 118 4.24 -26.23 -13.53
N LYS A 119 4.63 -25.16 -14.22
CA LYS A 119 6.01 -24.65 -14.22
C LYS A 119 6.20 -23.68 -13.06
N TYR A 120 7.18 -23.95 -12.21
CA TYR A 120 7.53 -23.14 -11.05
C TYR A 120 8.86 -22.43 -11.28
N LEU A 121 8.87 -21.13 -11.02
CA LEU A 121 10.08 -20.33 -10.88
C LEU A 121 10.37 -20.19 -9.39
N ILE A 122 11.44 -20.82 -8.92
CA ILE A 122 11.85 -20.77 -7.52
C ILE A 122 12.82 -19.60 -7.37
N VAL A 123 12.47 -18.61 -6.55
CA VAL A 123 13.30 -17.43 -6.28
C VAL A 123 14.10 -17.60 -4.99
N GLU A 124 15.25 -16.93 -4.91
CA GLU A 124 16.12 -16.98 -3.73
C GLU A 124 15.40 -16.49 -2.46
N ASN A 125 14.58 -15.45 -2.59
CA ASN A 125 13.86 -14.85 -1.47
C ASN A 125 12.42 -14.55 -1.87
N GLY A 126 11.49 -15.36 -1.35
CA GLY A 126 10.05 -15.17 -1.49
C GLY A 126 9.47 -14.52 -0.24
N LEU A 127 8.65 -15.25 0.50
CA LEU A 127 7.97 -14.84 1.74
C LEU A 127 8.89 -14.17 2.76
N ASN A 128 10.11 -14.66 2.92
CA ASN A 128 11.10 -14.13 3.88
C ASN A 128 11.71 -12.79 3.46
N GLY A 129 11.81 -12.52 2.15
CA GLY A 129 12.34 -11.24 1.66
C GLY A 129 11.24 -10.24 1.34
N PHE A 130 10.10 -10.69 0.82
CA PHE A 130 8.94 -9.86 0.61
C PHE A 130 7.63 -10.60 0.87
N LEU A 131 7.08 -10.33 2.06
CA LEU A 131 5.92 -11.01 2.65
C LEU A 131 4.59 -10.82 1.89
N ARG A 132 4.32 -9.60 1.40
CA ARG A 132 2.95 -9.20 1.01
C ARG A 132 2.36 -10.01 -0.16
N PRO A 133 3.11 -10.35 -1.23
CA PRO A 133 2.60 -11.22 -2.30
C PRO A 133 2.14 -12.58 -1.79
N SER A 134 2.91 -13.18 -0.88
CA SER A 134 2.55 -14.46 -0.29
C SER A 134 1.35 -14.41 0.63
N ILE A 135 1.17 -13.31 1.36
CA ILE A 135 -0.09 -13.08 2.09
C ILE A 135 -1.26 -12.93 1.12
N ALA A 136 -1.09 -12.25 -0.01
CA ALA A 136 -2.17 -12.12 -1.00
C ALA A 136 -2.55 -13.47 -1.62
N GLU A 137 -1.58 -14.31 -2.00
CA GLU A 137 -1.86 -15.67 -2.50
C GLU A 137 -2.48 -16.56 -1.43
N LEU A 138 -1.97 -16.52 -0.20
CA LEU A 138 -2.55 -17.25 0.91
C LEU A 138 -4.01 -16.86 1.14
N LEU A 139 -4.31 -15.56 1.17
CA LEU A 139 -5.69 -15.10 1.35
C LEU A 139 -6.59 -15.50 0.18
N LYS A 140 -6.09 -15.55 -1.05
CA LYS A 140 -6.85 -16.06 -2.21
C LYS A 140 -7.23 -17.53 -2.03
N ASP A 141 -6.28 -18.37 -1.62
CA ASP A 141 -6.50 -19.81 -1.43
C ASP A 141 -7.55 -20.13 -0.36
N TYR A 142 -7.54 -19.35 0.73
CA TYR A 142 -8.44 -19.57 1.86
C TYR A 142 -9.75 -18.77 1.75
N THR A 143 -9.94 -18.00 0.68
CA THR A 143 -11.20 -17.30 0.42
C THR A 143 -12.10 -18.16 -0.45
N PRO A 144 -13.34 -18.47 0.00
CA PRO A 144 -14.28 -19.23 -0.81
C PRO A 144 -14.55 -18.55 -2.15
N GLU A 145 -14.72 -19.36 -3.20
CA GLU A 145 -15.04 -18.86 -4.53
C GLU A 145 -16.29 -17.96 -4.52
N GLY A 146 -16.24 -16.87 -5.28
CA GLY A 146 -17.29 -15.84 -5.29
C GLY A 146 -17.27 -14.88 -4.09
N SER A 147 -16.48 -15.14 -3.04
CA SER A 147 -16.36 -14.22 -1.90
C SER A 147 -15.46 -13.03 -2.21
N LYS A 148 -15.87 -11.85 -1.71
CA LYS A 148 -15.05 -10.64 -1.77
C LYS A 148 -13.98 -10.68 -0.69
N LEU A 149 -12.71 -10.57 -1.09
CA LEU A 149 -11.60 -10.36 -0.16
C LEU A 149 -11.62 -8.90 0.29
N LYS A 150 -11.74 -8.69 1.60
CA LYS A 150 -11.66 -7.35 2.18
C LYS A 150 -10.20 -7.00 2.45
N ALA A 151 -9.81 -5.78 2.07
CA ALA A 151 -8.51 -5.21 2.42
C ALA A 151 -8.26 -5.32 3.94
N SER A 152 -7.07 -5.78 4.30
CA SER A 152 -6.56 -5.96 5.67
C SER A 152 -5.20 -5.30 5.77
N GLU A 153 -5.20 -3.97 5.78
CA GLU A 153 -3.98 -3.15 5.86
C GLU A 153 -3.22 -3.37 7.18
N PRO A 154 -1.88 -3.34 7.17
CA PRO A 154 -1.00 -3.08 6.03
C PRO A 154 -0.68 -4.33 5.18
N LEU A 155 -1.14 -5.51 5.59
CA LEU A 155 -0.69 -6.80 5.07
C LEU A 155 -1.28 -7.12 3.69
N PHE A 156 -2.55 -6.80 3.46
CA PHE A 156 -3.27 -7.08 2.22
C PHE A 156 -4.12 -5.89 1.78
N THR A 157 -3.89 -5.41 0.56
CA THR A 157 -4.66 -4.29 -0.02
C THR A 157 -5.70 -4.81 -1.00
N THR A 158 -5.24 -5.42 -2.09
CA THR A 158 -6.08 -6.04 -3.13
C THR A 158 -5.38 -7.27 -3.71
N LYS A 159 -6.14 -8.12 -4.41
CA LYS A 159 -5.68 -9.39 -4.99
C LYS A 159 -4.59 -9.20 -6.05
N ASP A 160 -4.65 -8.09 -6.77
CA ASP A 160 -3.84 -7.75 -7.93
C ASP A 160 -2.88 -6.59 -7.63
N ALA A 161 -2.48 -6.46 -6.37
CA ALA A 161 -1.62 -5.37 -5.90
C ALA A 161 -0.16 -5.43 -6.40
N PHE A 162 0.20 -6.50 -7.12
CA PHE A 162 1.57 -6.90 -7.38
C PHE A 162 1.73 -7.34 -8.82
N GLU A 163 2.59 -6.64 -9.56
CA GLU A 163 2.98 -7.00 -10.91
C GLU A 163 4.39 -7.59 -10.90
N PHE A 164 4.58 -8.68 -11.64
CA PHE A 164 5.87 -9.37 -11.75
C PHE A 164 6.44 -9.22 -13.16
N THR A 165 7.74 -9.03 -13.26
CA THR A 165 8.46 -8.93 -14.54
C THR A 165 9.77 -9.68 -14.46
N ILE A 166 10.23 -10.22 -15.59
CA ILE A 166 11.59 -10.73 -15.73
C ILE A 166 12.45 -9.59 -16.26
N LEU A 167 13.50 -9.23 -15.52
CA LEU A 167 14.41 -8.17 -15.95
C LEU A 167 15.14 -8.58 -17.25
N GLU A 168 15.44 -7.56 -18.07
CA GLU A 168 16.25 -7.68 -19.29
C GLU A 168 15.65 -8.58 -20.40
N ARG A 169 14.37 -8.99 -20.28
CA ARG A 169 13.65 -9.74 -21.32
C ARG A 169 12.48 -8.94 -21.88
N LYS A 170 12.49 -8.78 -23.21
CA LYS A 170 11.37 -8.24 -24.01
C LYS A 170 10.80 -9.31 -24.96
N GLU A 171 11.00 -10.59 -24.65
CA GLU A 171 10.51 -11.64 -25.53
C GLU A 171 8.97 -11.62 -25.59
N PRO A 172 8.37 -11.77 -26.79
CA PRO A 172 6.93 -11.67 -26.96
C PRO A 172 6.19 -12.93 -26.50
N PHE A 173 6.88 -14.05 -26.31
CA PHE A 173 6.24 -15.31 -25.96
C PHE A 173 6.08 -15.45 -24.45
N LEU A 174 4.82 -15.52 -24.02
CA LEU A 174 4.46 -15.72 -22.61
C LEU A 174 4.22 -17.20 -22.33
N GLU A 175 4.69 -17.66 -21.19
CA GLU A 175 4.38 -18.97 -20.61
C GLU A 175 3.67 -18.82 -19.26
N LYS A 176 2.80 -19.78 -18.94
CA LYS A 176 2.11 -19.84 -17.67
C LYS A 176 3.04 -20.41 -16.60
N VAL A 177 3.28 -19.65 -15.54
CA VAL A 177 4.21 -20.01 -14.45
C VAL A 177 3.67 -19.62 -13.08
N SER A 178 4.17 -20.29 -12.04
CA SER A 178 3.99 -19.87 -10.64
C SER A 178 5.33 -19.47 -10.03
N ILE A 179 5.37 -18.37 -9.27
CA ILE A 179 6.56 -17.89 -8.57
C ILE A 179 6.46 -18.31 -7.11
N VAL A 180 7.48 -19.02 -6.62
CA VAL A 180 7.57 -19.51 -5.23
C VAL A 180 8.94 -19.16 -4.66
N GLY A 181 9.03 -18.97 -3.35
CA GLY A 181 10.33 -18.82 -2.69
C GLY A 181 10.99 -20.16 -2.37
N ASN A 182 12.11 -20.10 -1.66
CA ASN A 182 12.93 -21.25 -1.30
C ASN A 182 12.62 -21.83 0.09
N LEU A 183 11.62 -21.32 0.81
CA LEU A 183 11.27 -21.82 2.14
C LEU A 183 10.55 -23.16 2.07
N CYS A 184 10.73 -23.98 3.10
CA CYS A 184 10.04 -25.26 3.26
C CYS A 184 8.58 -25.10 3.76
N THR A 185 7.80 -24.22 3.15
CA THR A 185 6.37 -24.03 3.45
C THR A 185 5.56 -23.87 2.17
N SER A 186 4.35 -24.44 2.14
CA SER A 186 3.42 -24.28 1.03
C SER A 186 2.85 -22.86 0.90
N THR A 187 3.10 -22.00 1.88
CA THR A 187 2.68 -20.60 1.88
C THR A 187 3.67 -19.66 1.20
N ASP A 188 4.88 -20.16 0.84
CA ASP A 188 5.91 -19.37 0.18
C ASP A 188 5.67 -19.28 -1.33
N ILE A 189 4.53 -18.71 -1.68
CA ILE A 189 4.06 -18.54 -3.06
C ILE A 189 3.90 -17.06 -3.29
N MET A 190 4.60 -16.46 -4.24
CA MET A 190 4.46 -15.02 -4.53
C MET A 190 3.36 -14.77 -5.56
N ALA A 191 3.18 -15.69 -6.52
CA ALA A 191 2.14 -15.62 -7.53
C ALA A 191 1.84 -17.02 -8.08
N LYS A 192 0.57 -17.29 -8.39
CA LYS A 192 0.14 -18.53 -9.05
C LYS A 192 -0.32 -18.24 -10.47
N ASP A 193 0.07 -19.12 -11.38
CA ASP A 193 -0.57 -19.24 -12.69
C ASP A 193 -0.57 -17.96 -13.53
N ILE A 194 0.47 -17.12 -13.38
CA ILE A 194 0.64 -15.87 -14.11
C ILE A 194 1.33 -16.09 -15.46
N MET A 195 1.10 -15.17 -16.40
CA MET A 195 1.76 -15.18 -17.70
C MET A 195 3.02 -14.31 -17.66
N LEU A 196 4.18 -14.91 -17.91
CA LEU A 196 5.47 -14.19 -17.97
C LEU A 196 6.25 -14.58 -19.23
N PRO A 197 7.17 -13.72 -19.71
CA PRO A 197 8.16 -14.13 -20.71
C PRO A 197 8.92 -15.38 -20.25
N LYS A 198 9.48 -16.13 -21.19
CA LYS A 198 10.26 -17.33 -20.85
C LYS A 198 11.44 -17.00 -19.93
N ALA A 199 11.47 -17.65 -18.77
CA ALA A 199 12.54 -17.50 -17.78
C ALA A 199 13.70 -18.48 -18.00
N ALA A 200 14.89 -18.12 -17.50
CA ALA A 200 15.99 -19.06 -17.31
C ALA A 200 16.63 -18.87 -15.91
N LEU A 201 17.55 -19.75 -15.53
CA LEU A 201 18.28 -19.65 -14.27
C LEU A 201 19.12 -18.36 -14.21
N TYR A 202 19.28 -17.82 -13.00
CA TYR A 202 20.03 -16.58 -12.71
C TYR A 202 19.44 -15.29 -13.31
N PHE A 203 18.22 -15.35 -13.85
CA PHE A 203 17.46 -14.15 -14.18
C PHE A 203 16.85 -13.54 -12.91
N TYR A 204 16.59 -12.24 -12.98
CA TYR A 204 15.94 -11.51 -11.90
C TYR A 204 14.45 -11.34 -12.17
N ILE A 205 13.65 -11.54 -11.13
CA ILE A 205 12.25 -11.14 -11.07
C ILE A 205 12.20 -9.82 -10.31
N SER A 206 11.63 -8.79 -10.94
CA SER A 206 11.30 -7.52 -10.28
C SER A 206 9.80 -7.43 -10.07
N GLN A 207 9.43 -6.97 -8.88
CA GLN A 207 8.08 -6.66 -8.52
C GLN A 207 7.86 -5.15 -8.46
N TYR A 208 6.85 -4.69 -9.19
CA TYR A 208 6.46 -3.28 -9.25
C TYR A 208 5.25 -3.00 -8.39
N TYR A 209 5.22 -1.76 -7.89
CA TYR A 209 4.03 -1.16 -7.28
C TYR A 209 3.30 -0.20 -8.22
N TRP A 210 3.89 0.13 -9.37
CA TRP A 210 3.29 1.04 -10.34
C TRP A 210 3.97 0.97 -11.73
N LYS A 211 3.19 1.08 -12.80
CA LYS A 211 3.65 1.33 -14.17
C LYS A 211 2.76 2.35 -14.87
N ILE A 212 3.09 3.64 -14.80
CA ILE A 212 2.65 4.60 -15.81
C ILE A 212 3.74 4.65 -16.87
N LEU A 213 3.49 3.96 -17.98
CA LEU A 213 4.07 4.34 -19.25
C LEU A 213 3.13 5.39 -19.85
N LYS A 214 3.54 6.66 -19.79
CA LYS A 214 3.17 7.62 -20.83
C LYS A 214 4.43 8.31 -21.31
N GLU A 215 4.62 8.15 -22.62
CA GLU A 215 5.64 8.72 -23.49
C GLU A 215 6.05 10.13 -23.07
N ARG A 216 7.36 10.39 -23.10
CA ARG A 216 7.86 11.73 -23.43
C ARG A 216 7.94 11.85 -24.94
#